data_AF-A0A8S3YR70-F1
#
_entry.id   AF-A0A8S3YR70-F1
#
_cell.length_a   1.000
_cell.length_b   1.000
_cell.length_c   1.000
_cell.angle_alpha   90.00
_cell.angle_beta   90.00
_cell.angle_gamma   90.00
#
_symmetry.space_group_name_H-M   'P 1'
#
loop_
_entity.id
_entity.type
_entity.pdbx_description
1 polymer ?
#
loop_
_entity_poly.entity_id
_entity_poly.type
_entity_poly.pdbx_seq_one_letter_code
_entity_poly.pdbx_strand_id
1 'polypeptide(L)'
;MESATSADLVTVEIRQIFQEVVFVGVCGVVSVLGFAGNIINIAVFIKQGFKDKINLSLFGLTIADLACVSTMLWSCICIHPLTISSRQPFASVDFMYLTGSWPHVCFN
;
A
#
# COMPACT_ATOMS: atom_id res chain seq x y z
N MET A 1 12.16 6.70 37.40
CA MET A 1 11.84 7.44 36.15
C MET A 1 12.60 6.85 34.96
N GLU A 2 13.88 6.49 35.13
CA GLU A 2 14.71 5.82 34.11
C GLU A 2 14.14 4.48 33.59
N SER A 3 13.53 3.67 34.47
CA SER A 3 12.90 2.40 34.08
C SER A 3 11.70 2.55 33.11
N ALA A 4 10.98 3.67 33.19
CA ALA A 4 9.85 3.94 32.29
C ALA A 4 10.33 4.35 30.89
N THR A 5 11.44 5.10 30.81
CA THR A 5 12.03 5.53 29.53
C THR A 5 12.61 4.37 28.74
N SER A 6 13.28 3.42 29.40
CA SER A 6 13.84 2.23 28.72
C SER A 6 12.75 1.31 28.17
N ALA A 7 11.64 1.12 28.92
CA ALA A 7 10.50 0.34 28.45
C ALA A 7 9.80 0.99 27.25
N ASP A 8 9.71 2.33 27.24
CA ASP A 8 9.12 3.09 26.14
C ASP A 8 9.99 3.00 24.87
N LEU A 9 11.31 3.14 25.00
CA LEU A 9 12.27 2.99 23.90
C LEU A 9 12.20 1.60 23.26
N VAL A 10 12.22 0.54 24.07
CA VAL A 10 12.08 -0.84 23.58
C VAL A 10 10.76 -1.04 22.83
N THR A 11 9.68 -0.41 23.31
CA THR A 11 8.37 -0.49 22.65
C THR A 11 8.37 0.21 21.29
N VAL A 12 9.02 1.36 21.17
CA VAL A 12 9.13 2.10 19.90
C VAL A 12 9.94 1.32 18.87
N GLU A 13 11.09 0.76 19.25
CA GLU A 13 11.95 -0.02 18.35
C GLU A 13 11.24 -1.27 17.81
N ILE A 14 10.57 -2.02 18.70
CA ILE A 14 9.80 -3.20 18.30
C ILE A 14 8.69 -2.82 17.31
N ARG A 15 7.99 -1.70 17.56
CA ARG A 15 6.93 -1.23 16.67
C ARG A 15 7.48 -0.87 15.29
N GLN A 16 8.64 -0.20 15.23
CA GLN A 16 9.27 0.18 13.97
C GLN A 16 9.71 -1.04 13.15
N ILE A 17 10.41 -1.99 13.78
CA ILE A 17 10.86 -3.23 13.11
C ILE A 17 9.64 -4.02 12.60
N PHE A 18 8.60 -4.14 13.43
CA PHE A 18 7.38 -4.84 13.02
C PHE A 18 6.69 -4.15 11.84
N GLN A 19 6.55 -2.83 11.88
CA GLN A 19 5.97 -2.06 10.77
C GLN A 19 6.80 -2.21 9.49
N GLU A 20 8.12 -2.14 9.58
CA GLU A 20 9.00 -2.29 8.41
C GLU A 20 8.87 -3.67 7.79
N VAL A 21 8.94 -4.74 8.59
CA VAL A 21 8.82 -6.12 8.09
C VAL A 21 7.45 -6.37 7.45
N VAL A 22 6.38 -5.91 8.09
CA VAL A 22 5.01 -6.15 7.61
C VAL A 22 4.69 -5.31 6.39
N PHE A 23 4.91 -3.99 6.44
CA PHE A 23 4.57 -3.10 5.32
C PHE A 23 5.55 -3.25 4.15
N VAL A 24 6.85 -3.18 4.40
CA VAL A 24 7.84 -3.20 3.30
C VAL A 24 8.02 -4.63 2.77
N GLY A 25 8.07 -5.61 3.66
CA GLY A 25 8.23 -7.01 3.27
C GLY A 25 6.94 -7.61 2.72
N VAL A 26 5.97 -7.88 3.61
CA VAL A 26 4.77 -8.65 3.24
C VAL A 26 3.84 -7.86 2.33
N CYS A 27 3.41 -6.67 2.75
CA CYS A 27 2.49 -5.85 1.97
C CYS A 27 3.13 -5.38 0.66
N GLY A 28 4.42 -5.03 0.67
CA GLY A 28 5.17 -4.67 -0.53
C GLY A 28 5.13 -5.78 -1.59
N VAL A 29 5.49 -7.02 -1.22
CA VAL A 29 5.47 -8.17 -2.13
C VAL A 29 4.06 -8.45 -2.66
N VAL A 30 3.06 -8.49 -1.77
CA VAL A 30 1.66 -8.72 -2.17
C VAL A 30 1.18 -7.63 -3.13
N SER A 31 1.55 -6.38 -2.88
CA SER A 31 1.14 -5.26 -3.74
C SER A 31 1.77 -5.33 -5.12
N VAL A 32 3.04 -5.73 -5.23
CA VAL A 32 3.71 -5.93 -6.53
C VAL A 32 3.03 -7.06 -7.33
N LEU A 33 2.73 -8.18 -6.67
CA LEU A 33 2.04 -9.30 -7.30
C LEU A 33 0.62 -8.90 -7.75
N GLY A 34 -0.13 -8.21 -6.90
CA GLY A 34 -1.46 -7.71 -7.23
C GLY A 34 -1.43 -6.67 -8.35
N PHE A 35 -0.43 -5.79 -8.39
CA PHE A 35 -0.28 -4.80 -9.45
C PHE A 35 -0.02 -5.47 -10.81
N ALA A 36 0.94 -6.41 -10.86
CA ALA A 36 1.24 -7.16 -12.08
C ALA A 36 0.03 -8.02 -12.54
N GLY A 37 -0.61 -8.72 -11.62
CA GLY A 37 -1.78 -9.56 -11.91
C GLY A 37 -2.95 -8.76 -12.47
N ASN A 38 -3.27 -7.61 -11.86
CA ASN A 38 -4.34 -6.75 -12.33
C ASN A 38 -4.05 -6.11 -13.70
N ILE A 39 -2.79 -5.75 -13.99
CA ILE A 39 -2.39 -5.29 -15.35
C ILE A 39 -2.62 -6.39 -16.39
N ILE A 40 -2.22 -7.62 -16.09
CA ILE A 40 -2.43 -8.76 -17.00
C ILE A 40 -3.93 -8.97 -17.24
N ASN A 41 -4.75 -8.93 -16.18
CA ASN A 41 -6.20 -9.07 -16.31
C ASN A 41 -6.81 -7.96 -17.16
N ILE A 42 -6.39 -6.70 -16.99
CA ILE A 42 -6.79 -5.57 -17.84
C ILE A 42 -6.45 -5.84 -19.31
N ALA A 43 -5.22 -6.30 -19.61
CA ALA A 43 -4.80 -6.60 -20.98
C ALA A 43 -5.62 -7.75 -21.60
N VAL A 44 -5.97 -8.76 -20.80
CA VAL A 44 -6.83 -9.87 -21.23
C VAL A 44 -8.26 -9.39 -21.51
N PHE A 45 -8.84 -8.56 -20.65
CA PHE A 45 -10.19 -8.04 -20.85
C PHE A 45 -10.28 -7.10 -22.06
N ILE A 46 -9.26 -6.27 -22.31
CA ILE A 46 -9.19 -5.45 -23.52
C ILE A 46 -9.16 -6.34 -24.77
N LYS A 47 -8.44 -7.47 -24.72
CA LYS A 47 -8.39 -8.43 -25.84
C LYS A 47 -9.68 -9.25 -26.02
N GLN A 48 -10.38 -9.59 -24.93
CA GLN A 48 -11.65 -10.32 -24.99
C GLN A 48 -12.81 -9.46 -25.52
N GLY A 49 -12.74 -8.14 -25.32
CA GLY A 49 -13.77 -7.20 -25.77
C GLY A 49 -14.99 -7.17 -24.84
N PHE A 50 -15.58 -5.98 -24.70
CA PHE A 50 -16.67 -5.69 -23.76
C PHE A 50 -18.07 -6.08 -24.28
N LYS A 51 -18.19 -7.18 -25.03
CA LYS A 51 -19.48 -7.61 -25.59
C LYS A 51 -20.43 -8.19 -24.54
N ASP A 52 -19.88 -8.82 -23.51
CA ASP A 52 -20.64 -9.38 -22.39
C ASP A 52 -20.57 -8.49 -21.16
N LYS A 53 -21.71 -8.27 -20.50
CA LYS A 53 -21.81 -7.45 -19.27
C LYS A 53 -20.90 -7.98 -18.15
N ILE A 54 -20.62 -9.28 -18.15
CA ILE A 54 -19.74 -9.94 -17.18
C ILE A 54 -18.29 -9.47 -17.35
N ASN A 55 -17.78 -9.39 -18.58
CA ASN A 55 -16.40 -8.95 -18.85
C ASN A 55 -16.20 -7.48 -18.47
N LEU A 56 -17.22 -6.63 -18.63
CA LEU A 56 -17.18 -5.25 -18.18
C LEU A 56 -17.13 -5.14 -16.66
N SER A 57 -17.91 -5.97 -15.95
CA SER A 57 -17.90 -6.02 -14.48
C SER A 57 -16.53 -6.48 -13.94
N LEU A 58 -15.95 -7.52 -14.53
CA LEU A 58 -14.62 -8.03 -14.16
C LEU A 58 -13.50 -7.03 -14.49
N PHE A 59 -13.64 -6.28 -15.58
CA PHE A 59 -12.74 -5.19 -15.91
C PHE A 59 -12.82 -4.04 -14.89
N GLY A 60 -14.03 -3.64 -14.49
CA GLY A 60 -14.21 -2.64 -13.43
C GLY A 60 -13.61 -3.09 -12.09
N LEU A 61 -13.80 -4.37 -11.74
CA LEU A 61 -13.22 -4.96 -10.54
C LEU A 61 -11.68 -4.92 -10.58
N THR A 62 -11.07 -5.30 -11.70
CA THR A 62 -9.59 -5.29 -11.82
C THR A 62 -8.99 -3.88 -11.85
N ILE A 63 -9.75 -2.86 -12.29
CA ILE A 63 -9.36 -1.45 -12.12
C ILE A 63 -9.42 -1.04 -10.65
N ALA A 64 -10.48 -1.41 -9.93
CA ALA A 64 -10.61 -1.11 -8.50
C ALA A 64 -9.50 -1.79 -7.68
N ASP A 65 -9.23 -3.07 -7.95
CA ASP A 65 -8.13 -3.81 -7.34
C ASP A 65 -6.78 -3.13 -7.63
N LEU A 66 -6.53 -2.71 -8.87
CA LEU A 66 -5.30 -2.01 -9.26
C LEU A 66 -5.14 -0.66 -8.54
N ALA A 67 -6.24 0.08 -8.35
CA ALA A 67 -6.23 1.32 -7.57
C ALA A 67 -5.91 1.04 -6.09
N CYS A 68 -6.52 0.01 -5.51
CA CYS A 68 -6.26 -0.44 -4.15
C CYS A 68 -4.78 -0.80 -3.95
N VAL A 69 -4.20 -1.69 -4.75
CA VAL A 69 -2.76 -2.04 -4.60
C VAL A 69 -1.82 -0.88 -4.91
N SER A 70 -2.20 0.07 -5.76
CA SER A 70 -1.39 1.28 -6.00
C SER A 70 -1.31 2.17 -4.76
N THR A 71 -2.43 2.32 -4.02
CA THR A 71 -2.45 3.06 -2.75
C THR A 71 -1.70 2.33 -1.63
N MET A 72 -1.69 0.99 -1.66
CA MET A 72 -0.87 0.17 -0.76
C MET A 72 0.63 0.35 -1.05
N LEU A 73 1.05 0.31 -2.32
CA LEU A 73 2.45 0.59 -2.72
C LEU A 73 2.89 1.98 -2.29
N TRP A 74 2.03 2.98 -2.47
CA TRP A 74 2.29 4.35 -2.01
C TRP A 74 2.55 4.40 -0.49
N SER A 75 1.75 3.67 0.28
CA SER A 75 1.91 3.59 1.74
C SER A 75 3.21 2.88 2.15
N CYS A 76 3.58 1.82 1.43
CA CYS A 76 4.86 1.12 1.64
C CYS A 76 6.06 2.05 1.39
N ILE A 77 5.99 2.90 0.35
CA ILE A 77 7.05 3.89 0.05
C ILE A 77 7.13 4.96 1.14
N CYS A 78 6.00 5.44 1.66
CA CYS A 78 5.97 6.47 2.70
C CYS A 78 6.52 5.98 4.06
N ILE A 79 6.33 4.70 4.38
CA ILE A 79 6.82 4.07 5.62
C ILE A 79 8.29 3.64 5.51
N HIS A 80 8.84 3.57 4.29
CA HIS A 80 10.20 3.12 4.08
C HIS A 80 11.21 4.06 4.78
N PRO A 81 12.22 3.52 5.50
CA PRO A 81 13.11 4.31 6.37
C PRO A 81 13.93 5.38 5.62
N LEU A 82 14.24 5.16 4.34
CA LEU A 82 14.94 6.15 3.51
C LEU A 82 14.07 7.40 3.28
N THR A 83 12.76 7.22 3.19
CA THR A 83 11.79 8.29 2.94
C THR A 83 11.55 9.10 4.22
N ILE A 84 11.45 8.43 5.36
CA ILE A 84 11.32 9.07 6.68
C ILE A 84 12.59 9.85 7.05
N SER A 85 13.77 9.34 6.68
CA SER A 85 15.06 10.01 6.92
C SER A 85 15.31 11.18 5.96
N SER A 86 14.52 11.29 4.90
CA SER A 86 14.64 12.39 3.94
C SER A 86 13.97 13.65 4.49
N ARG A 87 14.59 14.81 4.25
CA ARG A 87 14.16 16.11 4.81
C ARG A 87 12.97 16.68 4.03
N GLN A 88 11.86 15.94 3.98
CA GLN A 88 10.63 16.37 3.31
C GLN A 88 9.94 17.48 4.11
N PRO A 89 9.30 18.47 3.43
CA PRO A 89 8.66 19.61 4.10
C PRO A 89 7.34 19.25 4.80
N PHE A 90 6.93 17.98 4.77
CA PHE A 90 5.69 17.47 5.35
C PHE A 90 5.95 16.19 6.16
N ALA A 91 5.12 15.94 7.16
CA ALA A 91 5.14 14.69 7.90
C ALA A 91 4.68 13.55 6.97
N SER A 92 5.60 12.66 6.58
CA SER A 92 5.34 11.57 5.63
C SER A 92 4.19 10.64 6.05
N VAL A 93 3.95 10.52 7.36
CA VAL A 93 2.87 9.69 7.92
C VAL A 93 1.49 10.34 7.72
N ASP A 94 1.34 11.64 7.97
CA ASP A 94 0.06 12.34 7.79
C ASP A 94 -0.32 12.42 6.31
N PHE A 95 0.69 12.64 5.47
CA PHE A 95 0.51 12.63 4.01
C PHE A 95 0.08 11.25 3.52
N MET A 96 0.73 10.18 3.99
CA MET A 96 0.33 8.81 3.71
C MET A 96 -1.11 8.51 4.12
N TYR A 97 -1.53 8.99 5.28
CA TYR A 97 -2.88 8.71 5.78
C TYR A 97 -3.96 9.33 4.88
N LEU A 98 -3.70 10.54 4.38
CA LEU A 98 -4.58 11.25 3.46
C LEU A 98 -4.57 10.68 2.04
N THR A 99 -3.40 10.33 1.50
CA THR A 99 -3.26 9.99 0.07
C THR A 99 -3.18 8.49 -0.20
N GLY A 100 -2.86 7.68 0.81
CA GLY A 100 -2.76 6.23 0.72
C GLY A 100 -3.91 5.54 1.45
N SER A 101 -4.01 5.72 2.77
CA SER A 101 -4.91 4.94 3.62
C SER A 101 -6.39 5.17 3.32
N TRP A 102 -6.83 6.42 3.17
CA TRP A 102 -8.23 6.73 2.86
C TRP A 102 -8.67 6.21 1.48
N PRO A 103 -7.93 6.49 0.40
CA PRO A 103 -8.23 5.92 -0.90
C PRO A 103 -8.24 4.38 -0.89
N HIS A 104 -7.29 3.74 -0.20
CA HIS A 104 -7.24 2.28 -0.09
C HIS A 104 -8.54 1.70 0.49
N VAL A 105 -9.11 2.34 1.52
CA VAL A 105 -10.38 1.88 2.13
C VAL A 105 -11.56 2.06 1.19
N CYS A 106 -11.53 3.05 0.29
CA CYS A 106 -12.60 3.26 -0.67
C CYS A 106 -12.58 2.25 -1.84
N PHE A 107 -11.40 1.71 -2.18
CA PHE A 107 -11.22 0.77 -3.29
C PHE A 107 -11.28 -0.70 -2.87
N ASN A 108 -11.27 -0.99 -1.56
CA ASN A 108 -11.36 -2.33 -0.97
C ASN A 108 -12.79 -2.62 -0.50
#